data_AF-A0A0P6XBK0-F1
#
_entry.id   AF-A0A0P6XBK0-F1
#
_cell.length_a   1.000
_cell.length_b   1.000
_cell.length_c   1.000
_cell.angle_alpha   90.00
_cell.angle_beta   90.00
_cell.angle_gamma   90.00
#
_symmetry.space_group_name_H-M   'P 1'
#
loop_
_entity.id
_entity.type
_entity.pdbx_description
1 polymer ?
#
loop_
_entity_poly.entity_id
_entity_poly.type
_entity_poly.pdbx_seq_one_letter_code
_entity_poly.pdbx_strand_id
1 'polypeptide(L)'
;MLHENPLMANIDVNHWRNMQALLLQSAKGKRRIVLIHENGELLKFVHSERAEIVKSVTRVDDPQMVAKKVYEDNPGLADFVFVVERNAADRYFYQVQDAWSATEDLDVYVHRMFALLDAYPDGIVTYPGSARTNLGLQWKFGAKYEDVQTAVENFVSVNTSMVLAVFDGDDLWGSLVMSFDDQKRITNLTTLDPTELTNTKGMKACAEEIVDWVSKTYSTCSLGVFIDLADAKAFIASDEKLAALKAAALKGNLLVDPMPKSLAKLLG
;
A
#
# COMPACT_ATOMS: atom_id res chain seq x y z
N MET A 1 6.90 9.66 -0.55
CA MET A 1 7.15 10.61 -1.63
C MET A 1 8.30 10.07 -2.42
N LEU A 2 8.02 9.57 -3.61
CA LEU A 2 8.91 8.79 -4.42
C LEU A 2 9.50 9.72 -5.48
N HIS A 3 10.83 9.85 -5.47
CA HIS A 3 11.56 10.71 -6.40
C HIS A 3 11.10 10.45 -7.84
N GLU A 4 11.23 11.44 -8.75
CA GLU A 4 10.80 11.31 -10.16
C GLU A 4 11.39 10.07 -10.87
N ASN A 5 12.60 9.66 -10.44
CA ASN A 5 13.37 8.54 -10.99
C ASN A 5 13.97 7.72 -9.84
N PRO A 6 13.17 6.94 -9.10
CA PRO A 6 13.69 6.14 -8.01
C PRO A 6 14.41 4.92 -8.59
N LEU A 7 15.58 4.57 -8.05
CA LEU A 7 16.21 3.31 -8.40
C LEU A 7 15.37 2.16 -7.82
N MET A 8 14.92 1.25 -8.68
CA MET A 8 14.26 0.00 -8.33
C MET A 8 15.03 -1.15 -8.97
N ALA A 9 16.17 -1.48 -8.38
CA ALA A 9 17.08 -2.52 -8.87
C ALA A 9 17.35 -3.56 -7.78
N ASN A 10 17.73 -4.78 -8.20
CA ASN A 10 18.13 -5.88 -7.32
C ASN A 10 17.04 -6.29 -6.31
N ILE A 11 15.80 -6.33 -6.80
CA ILE A 11 14.64 -6.74 -6.00
C ILE A 11 14.60 -8.26 -5.91
N ASP A 12 14.70 -8.80 -4.70
CA ASP A 12 14.31 -10.18 -4.41
C ASP A 12 12.78 -10.29 -4.53
N VAL A 13 12.35 -11.13 -5.48
CA VAL A 13 10.94 -11.27 -5.84
C VAL A 13 10.10 -11.79 -4.68
N ASN A 14 10.65 -12.66 -3.83
CA ASN A 14 9.91 -13.23 -2.70
C ASN A 14 9.72 -12.19 -1.61
N HIS A 15 10.77 -11.48 -1.24
CA HIS A 15 10.70 -10.40 -0.24
C HIS A 15 9.74 -9.32 -0.69
N TRP A 16 9.85 -8.88 -1.95
CA TRP A 16 8.96 -7.87 -2.50
C TRP A 16 7.51 -8.31 -2.51
N ARG A 17 7.21 -9.52 -3.02
CA ARG A 17 5.85 -10.08 -3.02
C ARG A 17 5.29 -10.17 -1.61
N ASN A 18 6.10 -10.60 -0.65
CA ASN A 18 5.71 -10.74 0.75
C ASN A 18 5.38 -9.37 1.36
N MET A 19 6.22 -8.36 1.15
CA MET A 19 5.98 -7.00 1.63
C MET A 19 4.76 -6.36 0.96
N GLN A 20 4.56 -6.56 -0.35
CA GLN A 20 3.31 -6.15 -1.01
C GLN A 20 2.09 -6.82 -0.40
N ALA A 21 2.15 -8.13 -0.16
CA ALA A 21 1.05 -8.88 0.46
C ALA A 21 0.78 -8.44 1.90
N LEU A 22 1.81 -7.99 2.63
CA LEU A 22 1.68 -7.49 4.00
C LEU A 22 1.07 -6.08 4.03
N LEU A 23 1.59 -5.16 3.21
CA LEU A 23 1.29 -3.73 3.30
C LEU A 23 0.12 -3.29 2.43
N LEU A 24 -0.16 -4.00 1.34
CA LEU A 24 -1.12 -3.57 0.34
C LEU A 24 -2.31 -4.53 0.24
N GLN A 25 -3.48 -3.96 -0.03
CA GLN A 25 -4.67 -4.68 -0.45
C GLN A 25 -5.07 -4.21 -1.84
N SER A 26 -5.01 -5.11 -2.82
CA SER A 26 -5.46 -4.81 -4.17
C SER A 26 -6.97 -4.91 -4.29
N ALA A 27 -7.60 -3.95 -4.97
CA ALA A 27 -8.98 -4.06 -5.43
C ALA A 27 -9.23 -5.34 -6.26
N LYS A 28 -8.21 -5.84 -6.97
CA LYS A 28 -8.29 -7.08 -7.75
C LYS A 28 -8.47 -8.32 -6.86
N GLY A 29 -7.97 -8.27 -5.63
CA GLY A 29 -8.10 -9.33 -4.62
C GLY A 29 -9.39 -9.29 -3.81
N LYS A 30 -10.25 -8.28 -4.04
CA LYS A 30 -11.60 -8.20 -3.45
C LYS A 30 -12.64 -8.82 -4.40
N ARG A 31 -13.63 -9.50 -3.82
CA ARG A 31 -14.83 -9.98 -4.52
C ARG A 31 -15.66 -8.77 -4.92
N ARG A 32 -16.04 -8.68 -6.19
CA ARG A 32 -16.74 -7.51 -6.70
C ARG A 32 -17.71 -7.86 -7.81
N ILE A 33 -18.79 -7.12 -7.86
CA ILE A 33 -19.73 -7.13 -8.99
C ILE A 33 -19.42 -5.91 -9.85
N VAL A 34 -19.24 -6.11 -11.15
CA VAL A 34 -18.86 -5.07 -12.10
C VAL A 34 -19.97 -4.85 -13.10
N LEU A 35 -20.42 -3.59 -13.20
CA LEU A 35 -21.34 -3.10 -14.20
C LEU A 35 -20.59 -2.11 -15.10
N ILE A 36 -20.58 -2.37 -16.41
CA ILE A 36 -20.08 -1.42 -17.41
C ILE A 36 -21.29 -1.01 -18.24
N HIS A 37 -21.50 0.28 -18.40
CA HIS A 37 -22.57 0.81 -19.24
C HIS A 37 -22.08 1.93 -20.16
N GLU A 38 -22.86 2.20 -21.20
CA GLU A 38 -22.67 3.32 -22.11
C GLU A 38 -24.04 3.99 -22.30
N ASN A 39 -24.17 5.27 -21.95
CA ASN A 39 -25.45 5.99 -21.98
C ASN A 39 -26.61 5.26 -21.24
N GLY A 40 -26.24 4.55 -20.17
CA GLY A 40 -27.14 3.77 -19.32
C GLY A 40 -27.42 2.35 -19.81
N GLU A 41 -27.05 1.99 -21.04
CA GLU A 41 -27.21 0.62 -21.55
C GLU A 41 -26.10 -0.28 -20.99
N LEU A 42 -26.50 -1.40 -20.38
CA LEU A 42 -25.56 -2.36 -19.80
C LEU A 42 -24.78 -3.10 -20.88
N LEU A 43 -23.47 -2.93 -20.88
CA LEU A 43 -22.52 -3.68 -21.71
C LEU A 43 -21.99 -4.91 -20.98
N LYS A 44 -21.85 -4.83 -19.65
CA LYS A 44 -21.33 -5.90 -18.82
C LYS A 44 -21.97 -5.87 -17.44
N PHE A 45 -22.30 -7.05 -16.91
CA PHE A 45 -22.79 -7.23 -15.56
C PHE A 45 -22.33 -8.61 -15.05
N VAL A 46 -21.24 -8.65 -14.28
CA VAL A 46 -20.56 -9.89 -13.88
C VAL A 46 -19.98 -9.83 -12.47
N HIS A 47 -19.86 -10.99 -11.83
CA HIS A 47 -19.05 -11.17 -10.62
C HIS A 47 -17.58 -11.44 -10.97
N SER A 48 -16.62 -10.91 -10.20
CA SER A 48 -15.18 -11.08 -10.44
C SER A 48 -14.72 -12.54 -10.44
N GLU A 49 -15.37 -13.36 -9.63
CA GLU A 49 -15.11 -14.81 -9.51
C GLU A 49 -16.11 -15.66 -10.28
N ARG A 50 -16.95 -15.03 -11.13
CA ARG A 50 -18.02 -15.71 -11.90
C ARG A 50 -19.06 -16.46 -11.04
N ALA A 51 -19.20 -16.08 -9.78
CA ALA A 51 -20.32 -16.52 -8.95
C ALA A 51 -21.65 -16.10 -9.59
N GLU A 52 -22.69 -16.90 -9.35
CA GLU A 52 -24.06 -16.54 -9.75
C GLU A 52 -24.53 -15.32 -8.94
N ILE A 53 -25.13 -14.35 -9.62
CA ILE A 53 -25.57 -13.08 -9.03
C ILE A 53 -26.97 -12.74 -9.51
N VAL A 54 -27.73 -12.07 -8.64
CA VAL A 54 -29.02 -11.47 -8.96
C VAL A 54 -28.77 -10.24 -9.84
N LYS A 55 -29.26 -10.29 -11.08
CA LYS A 55 -29.20 -9.18 -12.04
C LYS A 55 -30.51 -8.40 -12.03
N SER A 56 -30.73 -7.63 -10.97
CA SER A 56 -31.97 -6.90 -10.71
C SER A 56 -32.16 -5.62 -11.52
N VAL A 57 -31.14 -5.20 -12.27
CA VAL A 57 -31.14 -3.98 -13.08
C VAL A 57 -30.88 -4.30 -14.54
N THR A 58 -31.56 -3.59 -15.43
CA THR A 58 -31.40 -3.70 -16.90
C THR A 58 -30.80 -2.44 -17.52
N ARG A 59 -30.75 -1.35 -16.76
CA ARG A 59 -30.26 -0.03 -17.18
C ARG A 59 -29.59 0.69 -15.99
N VAL A 60 -28.67 1.59 -16.29
CA VAL A 60 -28.01 2.46 -15.30
C VAL A 60 -28.35 3.92 -15.55
N ASP A 61 -29.38 4.43 -14.87
CA ASP A 61 -29.76 5.84 -14.93
C ASP A 61 -29.13 6.66 -13.78
N ASP A 62 -28.93 6.03 -12.62
CA ASP A 62 -28.22 6.58 -11.46
C ASP A 62 -27.18 5.55 -11.00
N PRO A 63 -25.89 5.74 -11.31
CA PRO A 63 -24.83 4.78 -10.96
C PRO A 63 -24.72 4.50 -9.46
N GLN A 64 -24.96 5.50 -8.60
CA GLN A 64 -24.84 5.35 -7.14
C GLN A 64 -26.00 4.54 -6.58
N MET A 65 -27.23 4.84 -7.01
CA MET A 65 -28.41 4.08 -6.61
C MET A 65 -28.32 2.64 -7.13
N VAL A 66 -27.86 2.44 -8.37
CA VAL A 66 -27.68 1.11 -8.96
C VAL A 66 -26.59 0.33 -8.22
N ALA A 67 -25.44 0.93 -7.92
CA ALA A 67 -24.38 0.26 -7.17
C ALA A 67 -24.88 -0.24 -5.81
N LYS A 68 -25.62 0.61 -5.09
CA LYS A 68 -26.23 0.27 -3.81
C LYS A 68 -27.25 -0.86 -3.94
N LYS A 69 -28.19 -0.74 -4.89
CA LYS A 69 -29.22 -1.76 -5.12
C LYS A 69 -28.61 -3.12 -5.45
N VAL A 70 -27.64 -3.17 -6.36
CA VAL A 70 -27.00 -4.43 -6.75
C VAL A 70 -26.25 -5.06 -5.57
N TYR A 71 -25.64 -4.25 -4.70
CA TYR A 71 -24.97 -4.74 -3.50
C TYR A 71 -25.96 -5.37 -2.52
N GLU A 72 -27.07 -4.68 -2.26
CA GLU A 72 -28.14 -5.13 -1.36
C GLU A 72 -28.86 -6.38 -1.88
N ASP A 73 -29.04 -6.50 -3.19
CA ASP A 73 -29.66 -7.66 -3.84
C ASP A 73 -28.74 -8.91 -3.86
N ASN A 74 -27.44 -8.76 -3.55
CA ASN A 74 -26.43 -9.82 -3.57
C ASN A 74 -25.68 -9.93 -2.23
N PRO A 75 -26.38 -10.16 -1.10
CA PRO A 75 -25.78 -10.08 0.23
C PRO A 75 -24.66 -11.12 0.43
N GLY A 76 -23.50 -10.65 0.89
CA GLY A 76 -22.33 -11.50 1.20
C GLY A 76 -21.54 -12.00 0.00
N LEU A 77 -21.99 -11.73 -1.23
CA LEU A 77 -21.34 -12.19 -2.45
C LEU A 77 -20.18 -11.30 -2.89
N ALA A 78 -20.27 -9.99 -2.63
CA ALA A 78 -19.24 -9.02 -3.01
C ALA A 78 -18.80 -8.16 -1.83
N ASP A 79 -17.54 -7.74 -1.84
CA ASP A 79 -17.01 -6.75 -0.92
C ASP A 79 -17.45 -5.33 -1.35
N PHE A 80 -17.61 -5.10 -2.67
CA PHE A 80 -18.22 -3.91 -3.25
C PHE A 80 -18.75 -4.15 -4.67
N VAL A 81 -19.66 -3.29 -5.12
CA VAL A 81 -20.11 -3.15 -6.51
C VAL A 81 -19.34 -2.00 -7.15
N PHE A 82 -18.92 -2.18 -8.40
CA PHE A 82 -18.28 -1.17 -9.24
C PHE A 82 -19.15 -0.92 -10.46
N VAL A 83 -19.62 0.31 -10.63
CA VAL A 83 -20.37 0.78 -11.79
C VAL A 83 -19.51 1.79 -12.55
N VAL A 84 -19.32 1.57 -13.84
CA VAL A 84 -18.54 2.46 -14.69
C VAL A 84 -19.25 2.77 -16.00
N GLU A 85 -19.36 4.06 -16.29
CA GLU A 85 -19.80 4.60 -17.57
C GLU A 85 -18.58 4.77 -18.47
N ARG A 86 -18.65 4.25 -19.69
CA ARG A 86 -17.50 4.17 -20.59
C ARG A 86 -16.92 5.55 -20.94
N ASN A 87 -17.76 6.52 -21.28
CA ASN A 87 -17.28 7.86 -21.65
C ASN A 87 -16.70 8.61 -20.45
N ALA A 88 -17.23 8.40 -19.24
CA ALA A 88 -16.66 8.92 -18.01
C ALA A 88 -15.28 8.32 -17.73
N ALA A 89 -15.11 7.02 -17.92
CA ALA A 89 -13.82 6.37 -17.83
C ALA A 89 -12.82 6.94 -18.85
N ASP A 90 -13.24 7.14 -20.10
CA ASP A 90 -12.38 7.72 -21.15
C ASP A 90 -11.95 9.15 -20.80
N ARG A 91 -12.86 10.00 -20.33
CA ARG A 91 -12.53 11.36 -19.87
C ARG A 91 -11.57 11.34 -18.68
N TYR A 92 -11.81 10.45 -17.71
CA TYR A 92 -10.91 10.26 -16.58
C TYR A 92 -9.51 9.87 -17.05
N PHE A 93 -9.37 8.85 -17.91
CA PHE A 93 -8.07 8.40 -18.40
C PHE A 93 -7.35 9.49 -19.21
N TYR A 94 -8.09 10.23 -20.03
CA TYR A 94 -7.54 11.37 -20.76
C TYR A 94 -6.98 12.43 -19.80
N GLN A 95 -7.74 12.82 -18.77
CA GLN A 95 -7.30 13.81 -17.79
C GLN A 95 -6.09 13.32 -16.96
N VAL A 96 -6.05 12.04 -16.61
CA VAL A 96 -4.90 11.44 -15.91
C VAL A 96 -3.65 11.51 -16.78
N GLN A 97 -3.75 11.12 -18.06
CA GLN A 97 -2.61 11.10 -18.98
C GLN A 97 -2.11 12.51 -19.32
N ASP A 98 -3.03 13.46 -19.53
CA ASP A 98 -2.71 14.85 -19.88
C ASP A 98 -2.06 15.61 -18.71
N ALA A 99 -2.43 15.28 -17.48
CA ALA A 99 -1.91 15.93 -16.28
C ALA A 99 -0.51 15.45 -15.86
N TRP A 100 0.04 14.40 -16.49
CA TRP A 100 1.34 13.85 -16.09
C TRP A 100 2.51 14.69 -16.61
N SER A 101 3.47 14.97 -15.75
CA SER A 101 4.78 15.53 -16.13
C SER A 101 5.90 14.56 -15.75
N ALA A 102 6.93 14.47 -16.59
CA ALA A 102 8.10 13.64 -16.31
C ALA A 102 8.87 14.07 -15.06
N THR A 103 8.72 15.32 -14.61
CA THR A 103 9.39 15.87 -13.42
C THR A 103 8.54 15.77 -12.15
N GLU A 104 7.35 15.18 -12.23
CA GLU A 104 6.45 15.06 -11.09
C GLU A 104 6.84 13.86 -10.21
N ASP A 105 6.74 14.02 -8.88
CA ASP A 105 6.87 12.92 -7.92
C ASP A 105 5.81 11.85 -8.21
N LEU A 106 6.24 10.59 -8.35
CA LEU A 106 5.37 9.51 -8.76
C LEU A 106 4.28 9.21 -7.72
N ASP A 107 4.56 9.38 -6.41
CA ASP A 107 3.56 9.18 -5.36
C ASP A 107 2.48 10.27 -5.46
N VAL A 108 2.88 11.52 -5.71
CA VAL A 108 1.96 12.65 -5.90
C VAL A 108 1.06 12.41 -7.11
N TYR A 109 1.64 11.98 -8.23
CA TYR A 109 0.90 11.65 -9.45
C TYR A 109 -0.11 10.51 -9.21
N VAL A 110 0.32 9.40 -8.62
CA VAL A 110 -0.55 8.23 -8.35
C VAL A 110 -1.64 8.59 -7.34
N HIS A 111 -1.32 9.36 -6.30
CA HIS A 111 -2.31 9.82 -5.33
C HIS A 111 -3.37 10.71 -5.99
N ARG A 112 -2.95 11.67 -6.84
CA ARG A 112 -3.86 12.53 -7.61
C ARG A 112 -4.73 11.72 -8.56
N MET A 113 -4.16 10.73 -9.26
CA MET A 113 -4.90 9.82 -10.14
C MET A 113 -6.05 9.15 -9.39
N PHE A 114 -5.79 8.54 -8.23
CA PHE A 114 -6.85 7.88 -7.47
C PHE A 114 -7.84 8.86 -6.83
N ALA A 115 -7.40 10.04 -6.39
CA ALA A 115 -8.29 11.08 -5.88
C ALA A 115 -9.24 11.60 -6.97
N LEU A 116 -8.77 11.67 -8.23
CA LEU A 116 -9.56 12.14 -9.36
C LEU A 116 -10.77 11.23 -9.66
N LEU A 117 -10.74 9.94 -9.29
CA LEU A 117 -11.89 9.04 -9.47
C LEU A 117 -13.16 9.59 -8.82
N ASP A 118 -13.04 10.19 -7.64
CA ASP A 118 -14.18 10.74 -6.90
C ASP A 118 -14.74 12.04 -7.55
N ALA A 119 -14.03 12.63 -8.51
CA ALA A 119 -14.52 13.74 -9.33
C ALA A 119 -15.43 13.30 -10.50
N TYR A 120 -15.65 11.99 -10.65
CA TYR A 120 -16.55 11.39 -11.65
C TYR A 120 -17.76 10.68 -10.99
N PRO A 121 -18.54 11.37 -10.12
CA PRO A 121 -19.60 10.73 -9.34
C PRO A 121 -20.73 10.13 -10.18
N ASP A 122 -20.91 10.63 -11.41
CA ASP A 122 -21.97 10.18 -12.33
C ASP A 122 -21.48 9.09 -13.30
N GLY A 123 -20.26 8.59 -13.15
CA GLY A 123 -19.71 7.65 -14.12
C GLY A 123 -18.62 6.70 -13.62
N ILE A 124 -18.05 6.89 -12.44
CA ILE A 124 -17.12 5.94 -11.82
C ILE A 124 -17.49 5.80 -10.35
N VAL A 125 -18.26 4.77 -10.04
CA VAL A 125 -18.89 4.63 -8.73
C VAL A 125 -18.60 3.27 -8.12
N THR A 126 -18.34 3.25 -6.82
CA THR A 126 -18.37 2.02 -6.03
C THR A 126 -19.35 2.10 -4.88
N TYR A 127 -19.77 0.93 -4.38
CA TYR A 127 -20.55 0.83 -3.15
C TYR A 127 -20.36 -0.54 -2.47
N PRO A 128 -20.20 -0.62 -1.14
CA PRO A 128 -20.05 0.50 -0.20
C PRO A 128 -18.67 1.17 -0.34
N GLY A 129 -18.58 2.46 0.03
CA GLY A 129 -17.35 3.27 -0.05
C GLY A 129 -17.12 3.94 -1.42
N SER A 130 -16.21 4.93 -1.47
CA SER A 130 -15.93 5.70 -2.70
C SER A 130 -14.98 4.99 -3.65
N ALA A 131 -14.94 5.44 -4.91
CA ALA A 131 -14.08 4.88 -5.94
C ALA A 131 -12.60 4.99 -5.55
N ARG A 132 -12.18 6.12 -4.99
CA ARG A 132 -10.83 6.29 -4.43
C ARG A 132 -10.49 5.21 -3.40
N THR A 133 -11.39 4.93 -2.46
CA THR A 133 -11.17 3.96 -1.36
C THR A 133 -11.27 2.51 -1.82
N ASN A 134 -12.00 2.20 -2.90
CA ASN A 134 -12.13 0.81 -3.35
C ASN A 134 -11.17 0.44 -4.48
N LEU A 135 -10.87 1.37 -5.38
CA LEU A 135 -10.07 1.14 -6.57
C LEU A 135 -8.61 1.62 -6.42
N GLY A 136 -8.35 2.50 -5.46
CA GLY A 136 -7.00 2.93 -5.11
C GLY A 136 -6.14 1.81 -4.55
N LEU A 137 -4.81 1.98 -4.60
CA LEU A 137 -3.88 1.18 -3.81
C LEU A 137 -4.22 1.36 -2.32
N GLN A 138 -4.87 0.36 -1.73
CA GLN A 138 -5.25 0.40 -0.33
C GLN A 138 -4.08 -0.07 0.53
N TRP A 139 -3.57 0.82 1.36
CA TRP A 139 -2.64 0.45 2.41
C TRP A 139 -3.42 -0.32 3.48
N LYS A 140 -2.94 -1.49 3.88
CA LYS A 140 -3.58 -2.30 4.92
C LYS A 140 -3.48 -1.68 6.30
N PHE A 141 -2.53 -0.77 6.53
CA PHE A 141 -2.28 -0.21 7.85
C PHE A 141 -3.23 0.91 8.26
N GLY A 142 -4.23 1.26 7.44
CA GLY A 142 -5.30 2.20 7.82
C GLY A 142 -4.85 3.64 8.10
N ALA A 143 -3.58 3.97 7.87
CA ALA A 143 -3.06 5.32 8.03
C ALA A 143 -3.23 6.10 6.73
N LYS A 144 -3.44 7.40 6.85
CA LYS A 144 -3.54 8.29 5.70
C LYS A 144 -2.15 8.55 5.13
N TYR A 145 -2.11 9.01 3.89
CA TYR A 145 -0.86 9.37 3.22
C TYR A 145 -0.07 10.40 4.05
N GLU A 146 -0.77 11.38 4.61
CA GLU A 146 -0.19 12.45 5.44
C GLU A 146 0.41 11.92 6.74
N ASP A 147 -0.17 10.86 7.31
CA ASP A 147 0.34 10.23 8.53
C ASP A 147 1.68 9.53 8.25
N VAL A 148 1.79 8.85 7.10
CA VAL A 148 3.03 8.20 6.65
C VAL A 148 4.11 9.24 6.36
N GLN A 149 3.75 10.32 5.67
CA GLN A 149 4.68 11.43 5.41
C GLN A 149 5.18 12.02 6.72
N THR A 150 4.29 12.29 7.68
CA THR A 150 4.63 12.79 9.01
C THR A 150 5.57 11.85 9.75
N ALA A 151 5.38 10.53 9.63
CA ALA A 151 6.28 9.54 10.22
C ALA A 151 7.69 9.60 9.61
N VAL A 152 7.81 9.68 8.28
CA VAL A 152 9.11 9.83 7.60
C VAL A 152 9.79 11.14 8.02
N GLU A 153 9.04 12.23 8.07
CA GLU A 153 9.53 13.54 8.51
C GLU A 153 10.06 13.54 9.95
N ASN A 154 9.45 12.77 10.85
CA ASN A 154 9.82 12.72 12.26
C ASN A 154 10.92 11.71 12.61
N PHE A 155 11.02 10.62 11.85
CA PHE A 155 11.85 9.48 12.24
C PHE A 155 13.02 9.21 11.29
N VAL A 156 12.98 9.66 10.04
CA VAL A 156 14.05 9.37 9.07
C VAL A 156 14.95 10.59 8.89
N SER A 157 16.26 10.39 8.93
CA SER A 157 17.24 11.46 8.66
C SER A 157 17.35 11.74 7.15
N VAL A 158 17.68 12.98 6.78
CA VAL A 158 17.96 13.34 5.38
C VAL A 158 19.21 12.63 4.87
N ASN A 159 19.29 12.32 3.57
CA ASN A 159 20.45 11.67 2.95
C ASN A 159 20.84 10.32 3.60
N THR A 160 19.86 9.55 4.07
CA THR A 160 20.08 8.26 4.74
C THR A 160 19.17 7.17 4.18
N SER A 161 19.45 5.93 4.54
CA SER A 161 18.58 4.79 4.25
C SER A 161 17.82 4.34 5.49
N MET A 162 16.73 3.62 5.26
CA MET A 162 16.06 2.82 6.28
C MET A 162 15.80 1.42 5.77
N VAL A 163 15.66 0.48 6.70
CA VAL A 163 15.25 -0.89 6.41
C VAL A 163 14.06 -1.29 7.28
N LEU A 164 13.06 -1.90 6.65
CA LEU A 164 12.00 -2.64 7.32
C LEU A 164 12.19 -4.11 6.98
N ALA A 165 12.46 -4.95 7.97
CA ALA A 165 12.62 -6.39 7.84
C ALA A 165 11.58 -7.11 8.69
N VAL A 166 10.92 -8.10 8.11
CA VAL A 166 9.87 -8.89 8.75
C VAL A 166 10.31 -10.34 8.82
N PHE A 167 10.19 -10.94 10.00
CA PHE A 167 10.59 -12.32 10.27
C PHE A 167 9.35 -13.20 10.49
N ASP A 168 9.35 -14.42 9.98
CA ASP A 168 8.34 -15.43 10.29
C ASP A 168 9.02 -16.54 11.10
N GLY A 169 8.90 -16.46 12.43
CA GLY A 169 9.77 -17.21 13.33
C GLY A 169 11.22 -16.75 13.18
N ASP A 170 12.12 -17.67 12.83
CA ASP A 170 13.54 -17.36 12.65
C ASP A 170 13.87 -16.89 11.23
N ASP A 171 13.04 -17.13 10.23
CA ASP A 171 13.40 -16.85 8.84
C ASP A 171 13.08 -15.40 8.45
N LEU A 172 14.02 -14.72 7.78
CA LEU A 172 13.77 -13.43 7.15
C LEU A 172 12.72 -13.60 6.04
N TRP A 173 11.49 -13.18 6.33
CA TRP A 173 10.32 -13.41 5.48
C TRP A 173 10.16 -12.37 4.38
N GLY A 174 10.47 -11.11 4.68
CA GLY A 174 10.37 -10.02 3.72
C GLY A 174 11.10 -8.77 4.19
N SER A 175 11.46 -7.91 3.24
CA SER A 175 12.18 -6.68 3.56
C SER A 175 11.87 -5.57 2.58
N LEU A 176 11.96 -4.33 3.04
CA LEU A 176 12.02 -3.12 2.22
C LEU A 176 13.20 -2.27 2.64
N VAL A 177 13.99 -1.83 1.68
CA VAL A 177 15.06 -0.85 1.87
C VAL A 177 14.67 0.41 1.11
N MET A 178 14.72 1.55 1.78
CA MET A 178 14.40 2.85 1.21
C MET A 178 15.54 3.83 1.47
N SER A 179 15.99 4.55 0.45
CA SER A 179 16.96 5.65 0.61
C SER A 179 16.28 6.99 0.37
N PHE A 180 16.70 8.01 1.12
CA PHE A 180 16.07 9.33 1.13
C PHE A 180 17.08 10.42 0.77
N ASP A 181 16.65 11.42 0.01
CA ASP A 181 17.43 12.64 -0.28
C ASP A 181 17.35 13.70 0.83
N ASP A 182 17.78 14.93 0.52
CA ASP A 182 17.76 16.07 1.42
C ASP A 182 16.36 16.65 1.64
N GLN A 183 15.39 16.34 0.78
CA GLN A 183 13.98 16.65 0.98
C GLN A 183 13.15 15.45 1.47
N LYS A 184 13.81 14.38 1.90
CA LYS A 184 13.19 13.13 2.36
C LYS A 184 12.29 12.46 1.32
N ARG A 185 12.62 12.60 0.05
CA ARG A 185 12.01 11.82 -1.04
C ARG A 185 12.77 10.52 -1.21
N ILE A 186 12.05 9.44 -1.49
CA ILE A 186 12.60 8.11 -1.70
C ILE A 186 13.32 8.09 -3.04
N THR A 187 14.64 8.00 -3.02
CA THR A 187 15.50 7.93 -4.21
C THR A 187 15.82 6.50 -4.62
N ASN A 188 15.66 5.54 -3.71
CA ASN A 188 15.83 4.12 -3.98
C ASN A 188 14.78 3.33 -3.18
N LEU A 189 14.14 2.36 -3.83
CA LEU A 189 13.20 1.44 -3.20
C LEU A 189 13.52 0.02 -3.68
N THR A 190 13.95 -0.83 -2.75
CA THR A 190 14.37 -2.19 -3.07
C THR A 190 14.16 -3.14 -1.88
N THR A 191 14.71 -4.34 -1.95
CA THR A 191 14.70 -5.33 -0.87
C THR A 191 16.15 -5.67 -0.51
N LEU A 192 16.33 -6.37 0.61
CA LEU A 192 17.60 -7.05 0.88
C LEU A 192 17.81 -8.15 -0.17
N ASP A 193 19.07 -8.42 -0.49
CA ASP A 193 19.48 -9.64 -1.21
C ASP A 193 19.95 -10.68 -0.19
N PRO A 194 19.17 -11.74 0.09
CA PRO A 194 19.54 -12.76 1.06
C PRO A 194 20.83 -13.52 0.70
N THR A 195 21.26 -13.49 -0.56
CA THR A 195 22.49 -14.17 -1.01
C THR A 195 23.76 -13.40 -0.66
N GLU A 196 23.64 -12.10 -0.36
CA GLU A 196 24.74 -11.26 0.10
C GLU A 196 24.86 -11.21 1.63
N LEU A 197 23.92 -11.83 2.35
CA LEU A 197 23.93 -11.94 3.80
C LEU A 197 24.52 -13.29 4.24
N THR A 198 25.39 -13.26 5.24
CA THR A 198 25.97 -14.46 5.86
C THR A 198 25.00 -15.14 6.81
N ASN A 199 24.10 -14.39 7.44
CA ASN A 199 23.02 -14.94 8.25
C ASN A 199 21.65 -14.35 7.85
N THR A 200 20.69 -15.23 7.59
CA THR A 200 19.29 -14.89 7.30
C THR A 200 18.32 -15.41 8.37
N LYS A 201 18.86 -15.91 9.48
CA LYS A 201 18.11 -16.52 10.58
C LYS A 201 18.25 -15.78 11.91
N GLY A 202 17.12 -15.58 12.57
CA GLY A 202 16.98 -14.98 13.88
C GLY A 202 17.11 -13.46 13.81
N MET A 203 16.01 -12.76 14.12
CA MET A 203 15.91 -11.31 14.04
C MET A 203 17.09 -10.56 14.67
N LYS A 204 17.45 -10.91 15.92
CA LYS A 204 18.55 -10.26 16.65
C LYS A 204 19.93 -10.57 16.08
N ALA A 205 20.10 -11.75 15.48
CA ALA A 205 21.38 -12.18 14.94
C ALA A 205 21.65 -11.59 13.55
N CYS A 206 20.60 -11.24 12.80
CA CYS A 206 20.72 -10.63 11.47
C CYS A 206 20.75 -9.11 11.48
N ALA A 207 20.19 -8.45 12.51
CA ALA A 207 19.92 -7.02 12.46
C ALA A 207 21.16 -6.15 12.19
N GLU A 208 22.26 -6.39 12.90
CA GLU A 208 23.52 -5.66 12.71
C GLU A 208 24.07 -5.83 11.30
N GLU A 209 24.14 -7.07 10.80
CA GLU A 209 24.60 -7.37 9.45
C GLU A 209 23.73 -6.71 8.37
N ILE A 210 22.40 -6.74 8.55
CA ILE A 210 21.46 -6.09 7.62
C ILE A 210 21.69 -4.58 7.58
N VAL A 211 21.83 -3.94 8.74
CA VAL A 211 22.11 -2.49 8.86
C VAL A 211 23.42 -2.13 8.18
N ASP A 212 24.46 -2.94 8.40
CA ASP A 212 25.78 -2.74 7.80
C ASP A 212 25.73 -2.90 6.28
N TRP A 213 25.03 -3.93 5.79
CA TRP A 213 24.84 -4.15 4.36
C TRP A 213 24.12 -2.96 3.72
N VAL A 214 23.00 -2.50 4.29
CA VAL A 214 22.27 -1.32 3.78
C VAL A 214 23.16 -0.08 3.78
N SER A 215 23.90 0.14 4.87
CA SER A 215 24.80 1.30 5.03
C SER A 215 25.95 1.30 4.03
N LYS A 216 26.47 0.12 3.69
CA LYS A 216 27.56 -0.05 2.72
C LYS A 216 27.09 0.05 1.27
N THR A 217 25.91 -0.49 0.97
CA THR A 217 25.39 -0.60 -0.39
C THR A 217 24.72 0.69 -0.88
N TYR A 218 24.08 1.43 0.03
CA TYR A 218 23.30 2.63 -0.33
C TYR A 218 23.81 3.89 0.37
N SER A 219 23.32 4.18 1.56
CA SER A 219 23.78 5.26 2.42
C SER A 219 23.56 4.86 3.88
N THR A 220 24.16 5.59 4.82
CA THR A 220 24.05 5.30 6.26
C THR A 220 22.61 4.95 6.64
N CYS A 221 22.41 3.75 7.18
CA CYS A 221 21.09 3.34 7.65
C CYS A 221 20.77 4.10 8.95
N SER A 222 19.77 4.98 8.92
CA SER A 222 19.40 5.81 10.09
C SER A 222 18.22 5.24 10.89
N LEU A 223 17.53 4.25 10.32
CA LEU A 223 16.40 3.57 10.94
C LEU A 223 16.32 2.13 10.44
N GLY A 224 16.52 1.16 11.33
CA GLY A 224 16.22 -0.24 11.07
C GLY A 224 15.04 -0.70 11.92
N VAL A 225 14.02 -1.28 11.30
CA VAL A 225 12.84 -1.84 11.97
C VAL A 225 12.76 -3.32 11.65
N PHE A 226 12.89 -4.17 12.66
CA PHE A 226 12.86 -5.61 12.55
C PHE A 226 11.72 -6.14 13.41
N ILE A 227 10.76 -6.84 12.81
CA ILE A 227 9.52 -7.22 13.51
C ILE A 227 9.05 -8.63 13.11
N ASP A 228 8.48 -9.36 14.07
CA ASP A 228 7.80 -10.63 13.79
C ASP A 228 6.54 -10.41 12.93
N LEU A 229 6.25 -11.35 12.03
CA LEU A 229 5.16 -11.27 11.07
C LEU A 229 3.78 -11.18 11.75
N ALA A 230 3.56 -11.88 12.87
CA ALA A 230 2.30 -11.83 13.59
C ALA A 230 2.10 -10.45 14.24
N ASP A 231 3.14 -9.90 14.86
CA ASP A 231 3.08 -8.56 15.45
C ASP A 231 3.05 -7.45 14.38
N ALA A 232 3.68 -7.64 13.22
CA ALA A 232 3.56 -6.73 12.07
C ALA A 232 2.13 -6.69 11.55
N LYS A 233 1.47 -7.85 11.40
CA LYS A 233 0.04 -7.93 11.04
C LYS A 233 -0.84 -7.26 12.08
N ALA A 234 -0.57 -7.47 13.37
CA ALA A 234 -1.31 -6.82 14.45
C ALA A 234 -1.13 -5.30 14.45
N PHE A 235 0.10 -4.80 14.24
CA PHE A 235 0.39 -3.38 14.08
C PHE A 235 -0.37 -2.77 12.89
N ILE A 236 -0.38 -3.46 11.75
CA ILE A 236 -1.10 -3.03 10.55
C ILE A 236 -2.61 -2.98 10.81
N ALA A 237 -3.18 -3.97 11.50
CA ALA A 237 -4.62 -4.02 11.78
C ALA A 237 -5.09 -3.06 12.90
N SER A 238 -4.19 -2.59 13.77
CA SER A 238 -4.54 -1.77 14.95
C SER A 238 -4.80 -0.30 14.61
N ASP A 239 -5.84 0.31 15.17
CA ASP A 239 -5.99 1.77 15.16
C ASP A 239 -4.99 2.46 16.11
N GLU A 240 -4.58 1.77 17.17
CA GLU A 240 -3.59 2.22 18.15
C GLU A 240 -2.17 1.73 17.78
N LYS A 241 -1.58 2.36 16.77
CA LYS A 241 -0.27 1.99 16.19
C LYS A 241 0.85 1.92 17.23
N LEU A 242 0.96 2.94 18.07
CA LEU A 242 2.03 3.01 19.07
C LEU A 242 1.89 1.92 20.14
N ALA A 243 0.66 1.64 20.60
CA ALA A 243 0.40 0.58 21.57
C ALA A 243 0.77 -0.80 21.02
N ALA A 244 0.45 -1.06 19.74
CA ALA A 244 0.83 -2.31 19.08
C ALA A 244 2.36 -2.48 18.98
N LEU A 245 3.10 -1.41 18.63
CA LEU A 245 4.57 -1.46 18.60
C LEU A 245 5.16 -1.68 20.01
N LYS A 246 4.65 -1.00 21.04
CA LYS A 246 5.09 -1.23 22.42
C LYS A 246 4.85 -2.66 22.87
N ALA A 247 3.69 -3.24 22.54
CA ALA A 247 3.38 -4.63 22.85
C ALA A 247 4.36 -5.59 22.15
N ALA A 248 4.70 -5.35 20.88
CA ALA A 248 5.68 -6.15 20.15
C ALA A 248 7.09 -6.03 20.77
N ALA A 249 7.51 -4.82 21.17
CA ALA A 249 8.79 -4.59 21.84
C ALA A 249 8.89 -5.33 23.18
N LEU A 250 7.83 -5.27 24.00
CA LEU A 250 7.77 -5.97 25.30
C LEU A 250 7.89 -7.49 25.18
N LYS A 251 7.40 -8.08 24.07
CA LYS A 251 7.56 -9.51 23.76
C LYS A 251 8.96 -9.87 23.25
N GLY A 252 9.77 -8.88 22.87
CA GLY A 252 11.02 -9.10 22.15
C GLY A 252 10.84 -9.40 20.66
N ASN A 253 9.65 -9.16 20.12
CA ASN A 253 9.26 -9.40 18.73
C ASN A 253 9.38 -8.15 17.84
N LEU A 254 9.88 -7.05 18.41
CA LEU A 254 10.27 -5.84 17.70
C LEU A 254 11.67 -5.45 18.17
N LEU A 255 12.56 -5.24 17.21
CA LEU A 255 13.87 -4.63 17.38
C LEU A 255 13.94 -3.40 16.47
N VAL A 256 14.43 -2.29 17.02
CA VAL A 256 14.66 -1.06 16.26
C VAL A 256 16.11 -0.67 16.44
N ASP A 257 16.89 -0.74 15.36
CA ASP A 257 18.30 -0.40 15.36
C ASP A 257 18.82 -0.11 13.94
N PRO A 258 19.42 1.05 13.65
CA PRO A 258 19.52 2.23 14.51
C PRO A 258 18.15 2.78 14.87
N MET A 259 18.02 3.28 16.10
CA MET A 259 16.78 3.88 16.59
C MET A 259 16.93 5.40 16.72
N PRO A 260 16.18 6.20 15.92
CA PRO A 260 16.12 7.65 16.07
C PRO A 260 15.67 8.05 17.49
N LYS A 261 16.28 9.10 18.05
CA LYS A 261 15.94 9.60 19.40
C LYS A 261 14.46 9.98 19.54
N SER A 262 13.84 10.48 18.47
CA SER A 262 12.40 10.80 18.45
C SER A 262 11.55 9.55 18.64
N LEU A 263 11.90 8.45 17.98
CA LEU A 263 11.21 7.16 18.11
C LEU A 263 11.48 6.49 19.47
N ALA A 264 12.72 6.57 19.96
CA ALA A 264 13.08 6.04 21.28
C ALA A 264 12.23 6.62 22.42
N LYS A 265 11.91 7.92 22.36
CA LYS A 265 11.03 8.58 23.34
C LYS A 265 9.59 8.06 23.30
N LEU A 266 9.14 7.61 22.12
CA LEU A 266 7.79 7.09 21.96
C LEU A 266 7.69 5.64 22.40
N LEU A 267 8.71 4.81 22.13
CA LEU A 267 8.73 3.39 22.46
C LEU A 267 9.16 3.09 23.91
N GLY A 268 9.90 4.00 24.54
CA GLY A 268 10.26 3.95 25.95
C GLY A 268 9.08 4.11 26.92
#